data_AF-A0A8J6U5S4-F1
#
_entry.id   AF-A0A8J6U5S4-F1
#
_cell.length_a   1.000
_cell.length_b   1.000
_cell.length_c   1.000
_cell.angle_alpha   90.00
_cell.angle_beta   90.00
_cell.angle_gamma   90.00
#
_symmetry.space_group_name_H-M   'P 1'
#
loop_
_entity.id
_entity.type
_entity.pdbx_description
1 polymer ?
#
loop_
_entity_poly.entity_id
_entity_poly.type
_entity_poly.pdbx_seq_one_letter_code
_entity_poly.pdbx_strand_id
1 'polypeptide(L)'
;MDKPYNNARDQFFAAIRLLATSTDTIQTRVIDATRSILQVTIDEFETEAELKISFARLLDRLAIDHDDLTMTAVENAAYMTDFEAAKVADLICDFYYDLR
;
A
#
# COMPACT_ATOMS: atom_id res chain seq x y z
N MET A 1 -5.42 9.67 -24.03
CA MET A 1 -6.39 9.61 -22.94
C MET A 1 -5.65 9.10 -21.74
N ASP A 2 -5.24 9.98 -20.84
CA ASP A 2 -4.73 9.56 -19.54
C ASP A 2 -5.89 8.88 -18.80
N LYS A 3 -5.67 7.63 -18.40
CA LYS A 3 -6.61 6.97 -17.48
C LYS A 3 -6.44 7.64 -16.11
N PRO A 4 -7.53 7.83 -15.35
CA PRO A 4 -7.40 8.35 -14.00
C PRO A 4 -6.50 7.43 -13.16
N TYR A 5 -5.70 8.03 -12.28
CA TYR A 5 -4.84 7.35 -11.30
C TYR A 5 -3.70 6.49 -11.88
N ASN A 6 -3.13 6.86 -13.04
CA ASN A 6 -2.00 6.12 -13.64
C ASN A 6 -0.83 5.90 -12.67
N ASN A 7 -0.43 6.92 -11.89
CA ASN A 7 0.64 6.78 -10.90
C ASN A 7 0.25 5.76 -9.82
N ALA A 8 -0.90 5.93 -9.17
CA ALA A 8 -1.40 4.95 -8.20
C ALA A 8 -1.44 3.52 -8.75
N ARG A 9 -1.94 3.32 -9.98
CA ARG A 9 -1.98 1.99 -10.60
C ARG A 9 -0.60 1.39 -10.78
N ASP A 10 0.37 2.16 -11.27
CA ASP A 10 1.74 1.69 -11.49
C ASP A 10 2.41 1.31 -10.16
N GLN A 11 2.22 2.12 -9.12
CA GLN A 11 2.78 1.86 -7.79
C GLN A 11 2.14 0.65 -7.10
N PHE A 12 0.81 0.53 -7.14
CA PHE A 12 0.12 -0.62 -6.57
C PHE A 12 0.41 -1.90 -7.35
N PHE A 13 0.56 -1.83 -8.67
CA PHE A 13 1.00 -2.99 -9.45
C PHE A 13 2.43 -3.42 -9.08
N ALA A 14 3.35 -2.46 -8.89
CA ALA A 14 4.70 -2.76 -8.40
C ALA A 14 4.67 -3.41 -7.01
N ALA A 15 3.85 -2.89 -6.10
CA ALA A 15 3.62 -3.45 -4.77
C ALA A 15 3.10 -4.90 -4.83
N ILE A 16 2.07 -5.17 -5.64
CA ILE A 16 1.53 -6.52 -5.86
C ILE A 16 2.58 -7.45 -6.45
N ARG A 17 3.43 -6.96 -7.37
CA ARG A 17 4.51 -7.77 -7.92
C ARG A 17 5.55 -8.16 -6.87
N LEU A 18 5.93 -7.23 -5.99
CA LEU A 18 6.84 -7.50 -4.87
C LEU A 18 6.24 -8.52 -3.91
N LEU A 19 4.95 -8.36 -3.60
CA LEU A 19 4.19 -9.37 -2.88
C LEU A 19 4.25 -10.69 -3.63
N ALA A 20 3.87 -10.82 -4.89
CA ALA A 20 3.74 -12.12 -5.54
C ALA A 20 5.06 -12.85 -5.85
N THR A 21 6.18 -12.14 -6.01
CA THR A 21 7.40 -12.71 -6.63
C THR A 21 8.59 -12.91 -5.71
N SER A 22 8.58 -12.36 -4.49
CA SER A 22 9.66 -12.56 -3.53
C SER A 22 9.51 -13.87 -2.74
N THR A 23 10.65 -14.51 -2.46
CA THR A 23 10.78 -15.70 -1.60
C THR A 23 10.93 -15.36 -0.12
N ASP A 24 10.95 -14.08 0.23
CA ASP A 24 11.11 -13.60 1.59
C ASP A 24 9.84 -13.82 2.42
N THR A 25 9.94 -13.52 3.72
CA THR A 25 8.77 -13.56 4.61
C THR A 25 7.73 -12.53 4.17
N ILE A 26 6.48 -12.77 4.56
CA ILE A 26 5.37 -11.87 4.21
C ILE A 26 5.60 -10.45 4.76
N GLN A 27 6.26 -10.32 5.91
CA GLN A 27 6.64 -9.03 6.50
C GLN A 27 7.60 -8.26 5.60
N THR A 28 8.69 -8.88 5.14
CA THR A 28 9.66 -8.23 4.24
C THR A 28 9.00 -7.82 2.94
N ARG A 29 8.14 -8.68 2.39
CA ARG A 29 7.37 -8.39 1.17
C ARG A 29 6.42 -7.22 1.35
N VAL A 30 5.75 -7.11 2.50
CA VAL A 30 4.88 -5.98 2.84
C VAL A 30 5.68 -4.69 3.04
N ILE A 31 6.87 -4.74 3.65
CA ILE A 31 7.77 -3.58 3.78
C ILE A 31 8.12 -3.03 2.40
N ASP A 32 8.57 -3.89 1.50
CA ASP A 32 8.98 -3.46 0.16
C ASP A 32 7.80 -2.97 -0.67
N ALA A 33 6.64 -3.62 -0.57
CA ALA A 33 5.41 -3.16 -1.19
C ALA A 33 4.96 -1.79 -0.67
N THR A 34 5.12 -1.53 0.63
CA THR A 34 4.77 -0.25 1.27
C THR A 34 5.60 0.90 0.70
N ARG A 35 6.86 0.68 0.36
CA ARG A 35 7.73 1.70 -0.26
C ARG A 35 7.17 2.20 -1.60
N SER A 36 6.57 1.32 -2.39
CA SER A 36 5.89 1.70 -3.64
C SER A 36 4.60 2.46 -3.34
N ILE A 37 3.79 2.00 -2.38
CA ILE A 37 2.53 2.65 -1.99
C ILE A 37 2.75 4.08 -1.50
N LEU A 38 3.83 4.34 -0.78
CA LEU A 38 4.23 5.67 -0.30
C LEU A 38 4.58 6.67 -1.42
N GLN A 39 4.72 6.22 -2.67
CA GLN A 39 4.88 7.11 -3.83
C GLN A 39 3.54 7.65 -4.37
N VAL A 40 2.41 7.22 -3.78
CA VAL A 40 1.06 7.67 -4.13
C VAL A 40 0.61 8.70 -3.10
N THR A 41 0.18 9.87 -3.55
CA THR A 41 -0.35 10.89 -2.64
C THR A 41 -1.86 10.76 -2.51
N ILE A 42 -2.39 10.96 -1.30
CA ILE A 42 -3.83 10.89 -1.04
C ILE A 42 -4.64 11.93 -1.85
N ASP A 43 -3.99 13.00 -2.29
CA ASP A 43 -4.58 14.05 -3.12
C ASP A 43 -4.90 13.56 -4.55
N GLU A 44 -4.28 12.46 -5.00
CA GLU A 44 -4.65 11.81 -6.26
C GLU A 44 -6.11 11.36 -6.29
N PHE A 45 -6.76 11.20 -5.13
CA PHE A 45 -8.14 10.72 -4.99
C PHE A 45 -9.14 11.80 -4.56
N GLU A 46 -8.81 13.09 -4.65
CA GLU A 46 -9.71 14.17 -4.20
C GLU A 46 -11.12 14.13 -4.80
N THR A 47 -11.25 13.67 -6.05
CA THR A 47 -12.52 13.59 -6.76
C THR A 47 -13.32 12.33 -6.47
N GLU A 48 -12.72 11.32 -5.83
CA GLU A 48 -13.34 10.02 -5.52
C GLU A 48 -13.24 9.71 -4.02
N ALA A 49 -14.24 10.15 -3.26
CA ALA A 49 -14.25 10.05 -1.81
C ALA A 49 -14.07 8.60 -1.30
N GLU A 50 -14.63 7.61 -2.00
CA GLU A 50 -14.49 6.20 -1.64
C GLU A 50 -13.04 5.72 -1.77
N LEU A 51 -12.36 6.05 -2.87
CA LEU A 51 -10.94 5.74 -3.06
C LEU A 51 -10.08 6.48 -2.03
N LYS A 52 -10.37 7.75 -1.74
CA LYS A 52 -9.65 8.52 -0.73
C LYS A 52 -9.76 7.88 0.67
N ILE A 53 -10.96 7.44 1.05
CA ILE A 53 -11.20 6.76 2.33
C ILE A 53 -10.52 5.39 2.36
N SER A 54 -10.60 4.61 1.28
CA SER A 54 -9.97 3.30 1.18
C SER A 54 -8.45 3.41 1.29
N PHE A 55 -7.85 4.41 0.61
CA PHE A 55 -6.43 4.69 0.68
C PHE A 55 -6.00 5.14 2.07
N ALA A 56 -6.76 6.04 2.72
CA ALA A 56 -6.49 6.46 4.10
C ALA A 56 -6.51 5.27 5.07
N ARG A 57 -7.48 4.36 4.94
CA ARG A 57 -7.55 3.14 5.78
C ARG A 57 -6.36 2.21 5.56
N LEU A 58 -5.86 2.12 4.33
CA LEU A 58 -4.65 1.35 4.03
C LEU A 58 -3.43 1.98 4.73
N LEU A 59 -3.26 3.31 4.64
CA LEU A 59 -2.18 4.04 5.31
C LEU A 59 -2.25 3.91 6.83
N ASP A 60 -3.44 4.04 7.41
CA ASP A 60 -3.68 3.84 8.85
C ASP A 60 -3.27 2.43 9.28
N ARG A 61 -3.55 1.41 8.46
CA ARG A 61 -3.22 0.02 8.80
C ARG A 61 -1.73 -0.28 8.70
N LEU A 62 -1.03 0.42 7.81
CA LEU A 62 0.42 0.45 7.75
C LEU A 62 1.03 1.25 8.93
N ALA A 63 0.18 1.89 9.74
CA ALA A 63 0.52 2.75 10.86
C ALA A 63 1.55 3.83 10.47
N ILE A 64 1.36 4.35 9.26
CA ILE A 64 2.16 5.40 8.66
C ILE A 64 1.61 6.73 9.21
N ASP A 65 2.19 7.21 10.31
CA ASP A 65 1.97 8.59 10.76
C ASP A 65 2.88 9.51 9.93
N HIS A 66 2.37 10.68 9.55
CA HIS A 66 2.85 11.42 8.36
C HIS A 66 4.28 12.00 8.48
N ASP A 67 4.93 11.88 9.65
CA ASP A 67 6.19 12.54 9.99
C ASP A 67 7.46 11.67 9.76
N ASP A 68 7.39 10.33 9.72
CA ASP A 68 8.53 9.46 9.33
C ASP A 68 8.07 8.16 8.63
N LEU A 69 7.56 8.34 7.42
CA LEU A 69 6.83 7.34 6.63
C LEU A 69 7.61 6.03 6.36
N THR A 70 8.94 6.11 6.22
CA THR A 70 9.74 4.94 5.80
C THR A 70 10.25 4.14 6.99
N MET A 71 10.66 4.82 8.07
CA MET A 71 11.17 4.15 9.27
C MET A 71 10.02 3.46 10.02
N THR A 72 8.88 4.13 10.15
CA THR A 72 7.69 3.59 10.83
C THR A 72 7.10 2.38 10.10
N ALA A 73 7.07 2.37 8.77
CA ALA A 73 6.60 1.22 8.00
C ALA A 73 7.48 -0.03 8.20
N VAL A 74 8.81 0.16 8.27
CA VAL A 74 9.77 -0.93 8.53
C VAL A 74 9.61 -1.46 9.96
N GLU A 75 9.53 -0.56 10.94
CA GLU A 75 9.36 -0.93 12.35
C GLU A 75 8.03 -1.66 12.58
N ASN A 76 6.92 -1.15 12.05
CA ASN A 76 5.61 -1.76 12.23
C ASN A 76 5.54 -3.14 11.58
N ALA A 77 6.00 -3.28 10.33
CA ALA A 77 5.97 -4.58 9.67
C ALA A 77 6.92 -5.60 10.32
N ALA A 78 8.00 -5.16 10.98
CA ALA A 78 8.85 -6.04 11.79
C ALA A 78 8.13 -6.61 13.03
N TYR A 79 7.13 -5.90 13.55
CA TYR A 79 6.27 -6.37 14.66
C TYR A 79 4.94 -6.97 14.19
N MET A 80 4.60 -6.91 12.89
CA MET A 80 3.39 -7.52 12.35
C MET A 80 3.46 -9.03 12.42
N THR A 81 2.41 -9.63 12.96
CA THR A 81 2.19 -11.08 12.81
C THR A 81 1.94 -11.44 11.35
N ASP A 82 2.20 -12.69 10.95
CA ASP A 82 1.92 -13.18 9.58
C ASP A 82 0.47 -12.89 9.15
N PHE A 83 -0.48 -13.00 10.08
CA PHE A 83 -1.89 -12.70 9.84
C PHE A 83 -2.15 -11.23 9.53
N GLU A 84 -1.45 -10.32 10.20
CA GLU A 84 -1.60 -8.89 9.96
C GLU A 84 -0.94 -8.47 8.66
N ALA A 85 0.23 -9.01 8.36
CA ALA A 85 0.91 -8.81 7.09
C ALA A 85 0.06 -9.35 5.91
N ALA A 86 -0.61 -10.49 6.08
CA ALA A 86 -1.56 -11.01 5.09
C ALA A 86 -2.74 -10.07 4.85
N LYS A 87 -3.34 -9.52 5.92
CA LYS A 87 -4.42 -8.52 5.79
C LYS A 87 -3.97 -7.27 5.05
N VAL A 88 -2.75 -6.80 5.29
CA VAL A 88 -2.20 -5.66 4.55
C VAL A 88 -2.04 -6.02 3.08
N ALA A 89 -1.50 -7.20 2.76
CA ALA A 89 -1.38 -7.67 1.38
C ALA A 89 -2.75 -7.77 0.67
N ASP A 90 -3.78 -8.24 1.37
CA ASP A 90 -5.15 -8.29 0.85
C ASP A 90 -5.68 -6.87 0.56
N LEU A 91 -5.53 -5.93 1.50
CA LEU A 91 -5.96 -4.54 1.29
C LEU A 91 -5.25 -3.86 0.12
N ILE A 92 -3.96 -4.18 -0.12
CA ILE A 92 -3.21 -3.69 -1.28
C ILE A 92 -3.84 -4.21 -2.58
N CYS A 93 -4.20 -5.50 -2.61
CA CYS A 93 -4.84 -6.12 -3.77
C CYS A 93 -6.25 -5.55 -4.02
N ASP A 94 -7.04 -5.39 -2.95
CA ASP A 94 -8.39 -4.83 -3.00
C ASP A 94 -8.36 -3.39 -3.53
N PHE A 95 -7.46 -2.55 -2.99
CA PHE A 95 -7.33 -1.18 -3.45
C PHE A 95 -6.95 -1.10 -4.94
N TYR A 96 -6.03 -1.95 -5.40
CA TYR A 96 -5.69 -2.02 -6.82
C TYR A 96 -6.87 -2.44 -7.71
N TYR A 97 -7.76 -3.30 -7.19
CA TYR A 97 -8.99 -3.66 -7.89
C TYR A 97 -9.95 -2.46 -8.00
N ASP A 98 -10.04 -1.64 -6.95
CA ASP A 98 -10.88 -0.45 -6.91
C ASP A 98 -10.38 0.69 -7.82
N LEU A 99 -9.07 0.73 -8.14
CA LEU A 99 -8.47 1.68 -9.09
C LEU A 99 -8.85 1.46 -10.58
N ARG A 100 -9.81 0.56 -10.87
CA ARG A 100 -10.07 0.08 -12.23
C ARG A 100 -10.75 1.06 -13.17
#